data_AF-A0A962X2X2-F1
#
_entry.id   AF-A0A962X2X2-F1
#
_cell.length_a   1.000
_cell.length_b   1.000
_cell.length_c   1.000
_cell.angle_alpha   90.00
_cell.angle_beta   90.00
_cell.angle_gamma   90.00
#
_symmetry.space_group_name_H-M   'P 1'
#
loop_
_entity.id
_entity.type
_entity.pdbx_description
1 polymer ?
#
loop_
_entity_poly.entity_id
_entity_poly.type
_entity_poly.pdbx_seq_one_letter_code
_entity_poly.pdbx_strand_id
1 'polypeptide(L)'
;MSHEFRRIERLPPYVFNEVNELKARARARGEDIIDFGMGNPDQPAPQHVIDKLTETVRRGDTHRYSVSRGIPRLRRAICSWYKSRFNAELNPETEAIVTIG
;
A
#
# COMPACT_ATOMS: atom_id res chain seq x y z
N MET A 1 12.06 -28.63 22.27
CA MET A 1 12.32 -28.60 20.81
C MET A 1 12.38 -27.13 20.43
N SER A 2 13.51 -26.60 19.94
CA SER A 2 13.51 -25.20 19.47
C SER A 2 12.65 -25.14 18.21
N HIS A 3 11.60 -24.32 18.26
CA HIS A 3 10.73 -24.08 17.12
C HIS A 3 11.35 -23.00 16.23
N GLU A 4 12.50 -23.31 15.65
CA GLU A 4 13.25 -22.39 14.80
C GLU A 4 12.92 -22.62 13.33
N PHE A 5 12.41 -21.58 12.68
CA PHE A 5 12.05 -21.60 11.26
C PHE A 5 13.16 -20.95 10.44
N ARG A 6 13.93 -21.75 9.71
CA ARG A 6 15.08 -21.29 8.88
C ARG A 6 14.81 -20.10 7.94
N ARG A 7 13.56 -19.86 7.52
CA ARG A 7 13.22 -18.69 6.69
C ARG A 7 13.16 -17.39 7.50
N ILE A 8 12.71 -17.46 8.76
CA ILE A 8 12.61 -16.30 9.66
C ILE A 8 14.01 -15.82 10.06
N GLU A 9 14.93 -16.74 10.32
CA GLU A 9 16.33 -16.44 10.70
C GLU A 9 17.10 -15.66 9.63
N ARG A 10 16.64 -15.70 8.37
CA ARG A 10 17.28 -15.00 7.25
C ARG A 10 16.76 -13.57 7.07
N LEU A 11 15.74 -13.16 7.82
CA LEU A 11 15.23 -11.80 7.75
C LEU A 11 16.22 -10.88 8.47
N PRO A 12 16.77 -9.87 7.77
CA PRO A 12 17.67 -8.92 8.42
C PRO A 12 16.90 -8.09 9.46
N PRO A 13 17.59 -7.56 10.48
CA PRO A 13 17.02 -6.57 11.38
C PRO A 13 16.42 -5.40 10.60
N TYR A 14 15.24 -4.95 11.02
CA TYR A 14 14.55 -3.85 10.37
C TYR A 14 15.11 -2.51 10.85
N VAL A 15 16.02 -1.94 10.05
CA VAL A 15 16.77 -0.71 10.37
C VAL A 15 15.87 0.45 10.79
N PHE A 16 14.68 0.58 10.21
CA PHE A 16 13.77 1.67 10.56
C PHE A 16 13.22 1.58 11.99
N ASN A 17 13.16 0.39 12.60
CA ASN A 17 12.77 0.28 14.02
C ASN A 17 13.80 0.98 14.91
N GLU A 18 15.09 0.72 14.68
CA GLU A 18 16.18 1.34 15.45
C GLU A 18 16.17 2.87 15.28
N VAL A 19 16.00 3.34 14.04
CA VAL A 19 15.91 4.79 13.76
C VAL A 19 14.68 5.41 14.41
N ASN A 20 13.54 4.72 14.40
CA ASN A 20 12.32 5.19 15.06
C ASN A 20 12.48 5.29 16.57
N GLU A 21 13.16 4.33 17.20
CA GLU A 21 13.46 4.39 18.63
C GLU A 21 14.39 5.55 18.98
N LEU A 22 15.44 5.78 18.18
CA LEU A 22 16.35 6.91 18.38
C LEU A 22 15.61 8.25 18.25
N LYS A 23 14.76 8.40 17.23
CA LYS A 23 13.90 9.58 17.05
C LYS A 23 12.95 9.76 18.23
N ALA A 24 12.32 8.70 18.72
CA ALA A 24 11.42 8.76 19.87
C ALA A 24 12.15 9.21 21.14
N ARG A 25 13.34 8.66 21.41
CA ARG A 25 14.18 9.05 22.55
C ARG A 25 14.63 10.53 22.45
N ALA A 26 14.99 11.00 21.26
CA ALA A 26 15.40 12.38 21.05
C ALA A 26 14.22 13.36 21.23
N ARG A 27 13.05 13.05 20.66
CA ARG A 27 11.81 13.82 20.90
C ARG A 27 11.45 13.89 22.38
N ALA A 28 11.60 12.79 23.11
CA ALA A 28 11.35 12.74 24.56
C ALA A 28 12.31 13.63 25.38
N ARG A 29 13.51 13.93 24.85
CA ARG A 29 14.45 14.90 25.43
C ARG A 29 14.15 16.35 25.03
N GLY A 30 13.10 16.60 24.26
CA GLY A 30 12.72 17.93 23.78
C GLY A 30 13.51 18.40 22.54
N GLU A 31 14.20 17.50 21.85
CA GLU A 31 14.91 17.83 20.60
C GLU A 31 13.91 18.01 19.45
N ASP A 32 14.15 19.02 18.60
CA ASP A 32 13.41 19.22 17.36
C ASP A 32 13.93 18.29 16.27
N ILE A 33 13.10 17.31 15.88
CA ILE A 33 13.49 16.24 14.96
C ILE A 33 12.81 16.44 13.61
N ILE A 34 13.60 16.80 12.62
CA ILE A 34 13.20 16.84 11.22
C ILE A 34 13.38 15.44 10.61
N ASP A 35 12.26 14.81 10.25
CA ASP A 35 12.23 13.40 9.86
C ASP A 35 12.12 13.25 8.34
N PHE A 36 13.26 13.01 7.69
CA PHE A 36 13.34 12.66 6.27
C PHE A 36 13.45 11.14 6.05
N GLY A 37 13.18 10.33 7.08
CA GLY A 37 13.48 8.90 7.07
C GLY A 37 12.41 8.01 6.44
N MET A 38 11.16 8.47 6.37
CA MET A 38 10.03 7.67 5.88
C MET A 38 9.59 8.12 4.49
N GLY A 39 9.36 7.15 3.59
CA GLY A 39 8.93 7.40 2.21
C GLY A 39 7.41 7.50 2.03
N ASN A 40 6.61 7.62 3.09
CA ASN A 40 5.18 7.82 2.95
C ASN A 40 4.88 9.30 2.63
N PRO A 41 3.98 9.59 1.68
CA PRO A 41 3.56 10.96 1.43
C PRO A 41 2.89 11.56 2.66
N ASP A 42 3.06 12.87 2.85
CA ASP A 42 2.45 13.69 3.90
C ASP A 42 1.08 14.25 3.47
N GLN A 43 0.84 14.35 2.16
CA GLN A 43 -0.41 14.84 1.60
C GLN A 43 -1.53 13.80 1.68
N PRO A 44 -2.79 14.23 1.88
CA PRO A 44 -3.93 13.33 1.87
C PRO A 44 -4.17 12.75 0.48
N ALA A 45 -4.93 11.65 0.41
CA ALA A 45 -5.44 11.15 -0.85
C ALA A 45 -6.30 12.21 -1.57
N PRO A 46 -6.31 12.27 -2.91
CA PRO A 46 -7.15 13.22 -3.64
C PRO A 46 -8.63 13.10 -3.31
N GLN A 47 -9.34 14.23 -3.19
CA GLN A 47 -10.74 14.27 -2.72
C GLN A 47 -11.68 13.34 -3.50
N HIS A 48 -11.55 13.28 -4.83
CA HIS A 48 -12.40 12.41 -5.66
C HIS A 48 -12.25 10.91 -5.34
N VAL A 49 -11.09 10.48 -4.82
CA VAL A 49 -10.86 9.10 -4.36
C VAL A 49 -11.59 8.86 -3.04
N ILE A 50 -11.49 9.81 -2.10
CA ILE A 50 -12.19 9.79 -0.81
C ILE A 50 -13.70 9.76 -1.02
N ASP A 51 -14.22 10.59 -1.92
CA ASP A 51 -15.65 10.66 -2.24
C ASP A 51 -16.13 9.34 -2.83
N LYS A 52 -15.36 8.74 -3.77
CA LYS A 52 -15.74 7.47 -4.37
C LYS A 52 -15.70 6.32 -3.39
N LEU A 53 -14.72 6.30 -2.48
CA LEU A 53 -14.65 5.34 -1.38
C LEU A 53 -15.89 5.46 -0.49
N THR A 54 -16.23 6.70 -0.10
CA THR A 54 -17.37 7.00 0.77
C THR A 54 -18.71 6.65 0.13
N GLU A 55 -18.86 6.91 -1.17
CA GLU A 55 -20.02 6.46 -1.95
C GLU A 55 -20.10 4.94 -1.96
N THR A 56 -18.98 4.27 -2.22
CA THR A 56 -18.93 2.81 -2.40
C THR A 56 -19.24 2.08 -1.10
N VAL A 57 -18.68 2.50 0.04
CA VAL A 57 -18.91 1.84 1.34
C VAL A 57 -20.36 1.90 1.80
N ARG A 58 -21.13 2.91 1.37
CA ARG A 58 -22.56 3.03 1.67
C ARG A 58 -23.43 2.03 0.92
N ARG A 59 -22.90 1.37 -0.11
CA ARG A 59 -23.64 0.41 -0.91
C ARG A 59 -23.46 -1.00 -0.34
N GLY A 60 -24.56 -1.61 0.12
CA GLY A 60 -24.52 -2.95 0.73
C GLY A 60 -24.07 -4.06 -0.24
N ASP A 61 -24.11 -3.84 -1.55
CA ASP A 61 -23.69 -4.81 -2.56
C ASP A 61 -22.16 -4.93 -2.68
N THR A 62 -21.38 -4.04 -2.07
CA THR A 62 -19.91 -4.02 -2.19
C THR A 62 -19.18 -4.60 -0.98
N HIS A 63 -19.91 -5.14 0.01
CA HIS A 63 -19.32 -5.60 1.29
C HIS A 63 -18.81 -7.04 1.26
N ARG A 64 -19.11 -7.79 0.19
CA ARG A 64 -18.68 -9.18 0.04
C ARG A 64 -17.23 -9.27 -0.40
N TYR A 65 -16.66 -10.47 -0.32
CA TYR A 65 -15.33 -10.75 -0.85
C TYR A 65 -15.20 -10.30 -2.31
N SER A 66 -14.09 -9.62 -2.60
CA SER A 66 -13.68 -9.35 -3.97
C SER A 66 -13.27 -10.65 -4.65
N VAL A 67 -13.32 -10.66 -5.98
CA VAL A 67 -12.73 -11.75 -6.76
C VAL A 67 -11.22 -11.78 -6.52
N SER A 68 -10.63 -12.98 -6.47
CA SER A 68 -9.21 -13.19 -6.11
C SER A 68 -8.23 -12.37 -6.94
N ARG A 69 -8.57 -12.12 -8.20
CA ARG A 69 -7.73 -11.34 -9.13
C ARG A 69 -7.96 -9.83 -9.08
N GLY A 70 -8.98 -9.36 -8.37
CA GLY A 70 -9.44 -7.99 -8.38
C GLY A 70 -10.62 -7.72 -9.33
N ILE A 71 -11.41 -6.71 -8.97
CA ILE A 71 -12.66 -6.32 -9.65
C ILE A 71 -12.39 -6.05 -11.16
N PRO A 72 -13.18 -6.62 -12.10
CA PRO A 72 -12.93 -6.49 -13.53
C PRO A 72 -12.81 -5.04 -14.03
N ARG A 73 -13.61 -4.13 -13.47
CA ARG A 73 -13.56 -2.70 -13.82
C ARG A 73 -12.25 -2.04 -13.40
N LEU A 74 -11.68 -2.43 -12.25
CA LEU A 74 -10.40 -1.93 -11.79
C LEU A 74 -9.26 -2.44 -12.69
N ARG A 75 -9.26 -3.73 -13.03
CA ARG A 75 -8.27 -4.31 -13.95
C ARG A 75 -8.26 -3.61 -15.31
N ARG A 76 -9.44 -3.32 -15.88
CA ARG A 76 -9.55 -2.53 -17.13
C ARG A 76 -9.00 -1.11 -16.96
N ALA A 77 -9.33 -0.44 -15.87
CA ALA A 77 -8.83 0.91 -15.59
C ALA A 77 -7.29 0.96 -15.50
N ILE A 78 -6.67 -0.05 -14.88
CA ILE A 78 -5.21 -0.20 -14.81
C ILE A 78 -4.63 -0.33 -16.23
N CYS A 79 -5.17 -1.22 -17.07
CA CYS A 79 -4.70 -1.40 -18.46
C CYS A 79 -4.88 -0.11 -19.29
N SER A 80 -6.03 0.57 -19.17
CA SER A 80 -6.26 1.86 -19.84
C SER A 80 -5.27 2.93 -19.40
N TRP A 81 -4.92 2.98 -18.12
CA TRP A 81 -3.93 3.91 -17.59
C TRP A 81 -2.52 3.63 -18.13
N TYR A 82 -2.13 2.35 -18.22
CA TYR A 82 -0.86 1.96 -18.85
C TYR A 82 -0.80 2.36 -20.32
N LYS A 83 -1.90 2.18 -21.07
CA LYS A 83 -1.98 2.61 -22.47
C LYS A 83 -1.86 4.13 -22.60
N SER A 84 -2.57 4.90 -21.78
CA SER A 84 -2.52 6.37 -21.90
C SER A 84 -1.19 6.96 -21.44
N ARG A 85 -0.59 6.41 -20.39
CA ARG A 85 0.62 6.97 -19.77
C ARG A 85 1.92 6.51 -20.43
N PHE A 86 1.93 5.29 -20.96
CA PHE A 86 3.14 4.62 -21.47
C PHE A 86 2.97 4.01 -22.87
N ASN A 87 1.79 4.11 -23.48
CA ASN A 87 1.45 3.44 -24.75
C ASN A 87 1.57 1.89 -24.70
N ALA A 88 1.58 1.31 -23.50
CA ALA A 88 1.64 -0.14 -23.30
C ALA A 88 0.23 -0.75 -23.38
N GLU A 89 0.04 -1.72 -24.28
CA GLU A 89 -1.20 -2.50 -24.36
C GLU A 89 -1.11 -3.72 -23.45
N LEU A 90 -2.09 -3.85 -22.54
CA LEU A 90 -2.18 -4.95 -21.58
C LEU A 90 -3.57 -5.57 -21.64
N ASN A 91 -3.63 -6.90 -21.55
CA ASN A 91 -4.86 -7.65 -21.45
C ASN A 91 -5.30 -7.74 -19.97
N PRO A 92 -6.46 -7.17 -19.60
CA PRO A 92 -6.93 -7.18 -18.21
C PRO A 92 -7.17 -8.60 -17.67
N GLU A 93 -7.43 -9.57 -18.53
CA GLU A 93 -7.70 -10.96 -18.15
C GLU A 93 -6.45 -11.81 -17.99
N THR A 94 -5.27 -11.39 -18.44
CA THR A 94 -4.04 -12.20 -18.30
C THR A 94 -2.86 -11.44 -17.71
N GLU A 95 -2.87 -10.11 -17.77
CA GLU A 95 -1.71 -9.25 -17.45
C GLU A 95 -2.01 -8.24 -16.34
N ALA A 96 -3.15 -8.36 -15.66
CA ALA A 96 -3.49 -7.55 -14.49
C ALA A 96 -4.02 -8.42 -13.34
N ILE A 97 -3.45 -8.21 -12.15
CA ILE A 97 -3.90 -8.74 -10.87
C ILE A 97 -3.82 -7.66 -9.81
N VAL A 98 -4.83 -7.56 -8.95
CA VAL A 98 -4.88 -6.61 -7.84
C VAL A 98 -4.44 -7.31 -6.57
N THR A 99 -3.46 -6.75 -5.88
CA THR A 99 -3.00 -7.21 -4.56
C THR A 99 -3.45 -6.23 -3.48
N ILE A 100 -3.44 -6.69 -2.24
CA ILE A 100 -3.52 -5.80 -1.08
C ILE A 100 -2.11 -5.23 -0.90
N GLY A 101 -1.99 -3.90 -0.97
CA GLY A 101 -0.75 -3.19 -0.68
C GLY A 101 -0.51 -3.07 0.81
#